data_AF-A0A0B8WEF2-F1
#
_entry.id   AF-A0A0B8WEF2-F1
#
_cell.length_a   1.000
_cell.length_b   1.000
_cell.length_c   1.000
_cell.angle_alpha   90.00
_cell.angle_beta   90.00
_cell.angle_gamma   90.00
#
_symmetry.space_group_name_H-M   'P 1'
#
loop_
_entity.id
_entity.type
_entity.pdbx_description
1 polymer ?
#
loop_
_entity_poly.entity_id
_entity_poly.type
_entity_poly.pdbx_seq_one_letter_code
_entity_poly.pdbx_strand_id
1 'polypeptide(L)'
;MIWMALRTGARAQEILNIQRNDLNPYDETVFIRGLKNSNDREIPLHSQLFGRLHRFAENQGGNKVFPITYDRLYQVWQLYRPVPKKFHALRHTFAIELYQKTKDLRLVQVALGHRNITNTMIYADYVYSQQELRKLIL
;
A
#
# COMPACT_ATOMS: atom_id res chain seq x y z
N MET A 1 1.37 -6.48 8.64
CA MET A 1 1.71 -5.06 8.40
C MET A 1 2.59 -4.84 7.16
N ILE A 2 3.80 -5.40 7.05
CA ILE A 2 4.66 -5.23 5.84
C ILE A 2 3.90 -5.66 4.56
N TRP A 3 3.27 -6.83 4.59
CA TRP A 3 2.41 -7.31 3.51
C TRP A 3 1.24 -6.36 3.17
N MET A 4 0.68 -5.65 4.17
CA MET A 4 -0.37 -4.67 3.90
C MET A 4 0.17 -3.51 3.07
N ALA A 5 1.34 -2.97 3.44
CA ALA A 5 1.96 -1.89 2.68
C ALA A 5 2.28 -2.32 1.24
N LEU A 6 2.81 -3.54 1.07
CA LEU A 6 3.18 -4.07 -0.24
C LEU A 6 1.98 -4.38 -1.13
N ARG A 7 0.83 -4.78 -0.56
CA ARG A 7 -0.36 -5.18 -1.34
C ARG A 7 -1.41 -4.09 -1.50
N THR A 8 -1.33 -3.00 -0.74
CA THR A 8 -2.31 -1.90 -0.81
C THR A 8 -1.70 -0.55 -1.19
N GLY A 9 -0.37 -0.44 -1.17
CA GLY A 9 0.33 0.83 -1.33
C GLY A 9 0.06 1.83 -0.21
N ALA A 10 -0.60 1.44 0.89
CA ALA A 10 -0.93 2.35 1.98
C ALA A 10 0.32 2.93 2.67
N ARG A 11 0.21 4.18 3.13
CA ARG A 11 1.26 4.80 3.95
C ARG A 11 1.28 4.15 5.32
N ALA A 12 2.44 4.18 5.99
CA ALA A 12 2.61 3.59 7.33
C ALA A 12 1.52 4.05 8.31
N GLN A 13 1.25 5.37 8.39
CA GLN A 13 0.24 5.90 9.30
C GLN A 13 -1.20 5.50 8.89
N GLU A 14 -1.47 5.35 7.60
CA GLU A 14 -2.78 4.82 7.14
C GLU A 14 -2.98 3.40 7.67
N ILE A 15 -1.95 2.54 7.54
CA ILE A 15 -1.99 1.15 8.03
C ILE A 15 -2.17 1.09 9.55
N LEU A 16 -1.45 1.93 10.31
CA LEU A 16 -1.56 2.01 11.77
C LEU A 16 -2.92 2.54 12.26
N ASN A 17 -3.67 3.20 11.38
CA ASN A 17 -4.99 3.73 11.67
C ASN A 17 -6.13 2.78 11.25
N ILE A 18 -5.83 1.65 10.61
CA ILE A 18 -6.85 0.64 10.23
C ILE A 18 -7.48 0.08 11.50
N GLN A 19 -8.80 0.10 11.52
CA GLN A 19 -9.65 -0.45 12.57
C GLN A 19 -10.31 -1.74 12.09
N ARG A 20 -10.84 -2.55 13.02
CA ARG A 20 -11.54 -3.80 12.68
C ARG A 20 -12.70 -3.56 11.72
N ASN A 21 -13.47 -2.51 11.98
CA ASN A 21 -14.64 -2.16 11.18
C ASN A 21 -14.28 -1.63 9.77
N ASP A 22 -12.99 -1.42 9.49
CA ASP A 22 -12.53 -1.10 8.14
C ASP A 22 -12.28 -2.35 7.28
N LEU A 23 -12.39 -3.55 7.87
CA LEU A 23 -12.28 -4.82 7.15
C LEU A 23 -13.69 -5.26 6.75
N ASN A 24 -13.93 -5.39 5.44
CA ASN A 24 -15.19 -5.91 4.92
C ASN A 24 -14.99 -7.38 4.53
N PRO A 25 -15.54 -8.33 5.32
CA PRO A 25 -15.37 -9.76 5.06
C PRO A 25 -16.19 -10.28 3.88
N TYR A 26 -17.20 -9.53 3.41
CA TYR A 26 -18.01 -9.95 2.27
C TYR A 26 -17.27 -9.76 0.94
N ASP A 27 -16.65 -8.59 0.76
CA ASP A 27 -15.91 -8.25 -0.47
C ASP A 27 -14.39 -8.50 -0.35
N GLU A 28 -13.93 -8.96 0.82
CA GLU A 28 -12.51 -9.16 1.16
C GLU A 28 -11.65 -7.90 0.96
N THR A 29 -12.22 -6.74 1.26
CA THR A 29 -11.60 -5.43 1.08
C THR A 29 -11.19 -4.82 2.41
N VAL A 30 -10.22 -3.90 2.33
CA VAL A 30 -9.87 -3.00 3.44
C VAL A 30 -10.16 -1.56 3.04
N PHE A 31 -10.92 -0.87 3.87
CA PHE A 31 -11.14 0.56 3.77
C PHE A 31 -9.95 1.31 4.38
N ILE A 32 -9.34 2.20 3.58
CA ILE A 32 -8.19 3.00 4.00
C ILE A 32 -8.61 4.46 4.02
N ARG A 33 -8.70 5.01 5.23
CA ARG A 33 -8.89 6.45 5.45
C ARG A 33 -7.63 7.20 5.01
N GLY A 34 -7.78 8.10 4.05
CA GLY A 34 -6.71 8.94 3.54
C GLY A 34 -6.22 9.89 4.63
N LEU A 35 -4.89 10.06 4.72
CA LEU A 35 -4.31 11.15 5.51
C LEU A 35 -4.57 12.50 4.81
N LYS A 36 -4.11 13.60 5.44
CA LYS A 36 -4.15 14.95 4.83
C LYS A 36 -3.68 14.90 3.37
N ASN A 37 -4.48 15.50 2.48
CA ASN A 37 -4.26 15.54 1.03
C ASN A 37 -4.33 14.19 0.31
N SER A 38 -5.01 13.20 0.90
CA SER A 38 -5.31 11.91 0.26
C SER A 38 -6.80 11.65 0.21
N ASN A 39 -7.20 10.77 -0.70
CA ASN A 39 -8.56 10.28 -0.79
C ASN A 39 -8.67 8.96 -0.03
N ASP A 40 -9.86 8.76 0.54
CA ASP A 40 -10.27 7.45 1.02
C ASP A 40 -10.39 6.49 -0.15
N ARG A 41 -10.17 5.22 0.13
CA ARG A 41 -10.23 4.16 -0.87
C ARG A 41 -10.46 2.82 -0.21
N GLU A 42 -11.09 1.95 -0.97
CA GLU A 42 -11.27 0.56 -0.64
C GLU A 42 -10.37 -0.29 -1.53
N ILE A 43 -9.59 -1.19 -0.92
CA ILE A 43 -8.62 -2.01 -1.66
C ILE A 43 -8.95 -3.48 -1.43
N PRO A 44 -9.20 -4.26 -2.50
CA PRO A 44 -9.39 -5.70 -2.38
C PRO A 44 -8.07 -6.37 -1.99
N LEU A 45 -8.16 -7.39 -1.13
CA LEU A 45 -7.04 -8.22 -0.75
C LEU A 45 -7.25 -9.64 -1.27
N HIS A 46 -6.15 -10.34 -1.55
CA HIS A 46 -6.23 -11.77 -1.82
C HIS A 46 -6.80 -12.50 -0.58
N SER A 47 -7.72 -13.45 -0.77
CA SER A 47 -8.47 -14.13 0.31
C SER A 47 -7.58 -14.67 1.41
N GLN A 48 -6.44 -15.26 1.05
CA GLN A 48 -5.46 -15.76 2.02
C GLN A 48 -4.88 -14.64 2.92
N LEU A 49 -4.60 -13.46 2.36
CA LEU A 49 -4.10 -12.32 3.13
C LEU A 49 -5.23 -11.72 3.98
N PHE A 50 -6.43 -11.56 3.41
CA PHE A 50 -7.59 -11.07 4.13
C PHE A 50 -7.90 -11.95 5.35
N GLY A 51 -8.03 -13.27 5.16
CA GLY A 51 -8.31 -14.21 6.25
C GLY A 51 -7.21 -14.27 7.33
N ARG A 52 -5.94 -13.99 6.98
CA ARG A 52 -4.88 -13.82 8.00
C ARG A 52 -5.03 -12.50 8.75
N LEU A 53 -5.34 -11.41 8.05
CA LEU A 53 -5.54 -10.09 8.63
C LEU A 53 -6.76 -10.06 9.57
N HIS A 54 -7.88 -10.63 9.13
CA HIS A 54 -9.13 -10.69 9.88
C HIS A 54 -8.93 -11.42 11.21
N ARG A 55 -8.41 -12.66 11.17
CA ARG A 55 -8.08 -13.43 12.38
C ARG A 55 -7.09 -12.70 13.30
N PHE A 56 -6.09 -12.05 12.72
CA PHE A 56 -5.14 -11.26 13.50
C PHE A 56 -5.82 -10.09 14.22
N ALA A 57 -6.77 -9.43 13.56
CA ALA A 57 -7.54 -8.30 14.10
C ALA A 57 -8.49 -8.74 15.22
N GLU A 58 -9.18 -9.88 15.07
CA GLU A 58 -10.07 -10.45 16.09
C GLU A 58 -9.33 -10.73 17.40
N ASN A 59 -8.10 -11.23 17.30
CA ASN A 59 -7.25 -11.57 18.44
C ASN A 59 -6.64 -10.36 19.17
N GLN A 60 -6.85 -9.12 18.69
CA GLN A 60 -6.38 -7.95 19.43
C GLN A 60 -7.30 -7.66 20.63
N GLY A 61 -6.84 -6.86 21.60
CA GLY A 61 -7.70 -6.40 22.71
C GLY A 61 -8.55 -5.17 22.38
N GLY A 62 -8.20 -4.43 21.32
CA GLY A 62 -8.85 -3.15 20.97
C GLY A 62 -9.20 -3.03 19.49
N ASN A 63 -9.80 -1.89 19.13
CA ASN A 63 -10.36 -1.68 17.79
C ASN A 63 -9.30 -1.51 16.67
N LYS A 64 -8.06 -1.10 17.00
CA LYS A 64 -6.99 -1.03 15.99
C LYS A 64 -6.55 -2.42 15.57
N VAL A 65 -6.42 -2.64 14.26
CA VAL A 65 -5.87 -3.89 13.72
C VAL A 65 -4.40 -4.03 14.11
N PHE A 66 -3.62 -2.95 14.01
CA PHE A 66 -2.21 -2.93 14.41
C PHE A 66 -2.02 -1.99 15.62
N PRO A 67 -2.12 -2.49 16.86
CA PRO A 67 -2.01 -1.66 18.06
C PRO A 67 -0.55 -1.38 18.45
N ILE A 68 0.23 -0.82 17.52
CA ILE A 68 1.62 -0.43 17.73
C ILE A 68 1.85 1.04 17.34
N THR A 69 2.91 1.64 17.86
CA THR A 69 3.30 3.00 17.51
C THR A 69 4.07 3.03 16.19
N TYR A 70 4.20 4.23 15.62
CA TYR A 70 5.04 4.46 14.45
C TYR A 70 6.52 4.10 14.72
N ASP A 71 7.04 4.43 15.91
CA ASP A 71 8.41 4.09 16.28
C ASP A 71 8.63 2.58 16.35
N ARG A 72 7.63 1.83 16.86
CA ARG A 72 7.70 0.37 16.86
C ARG A 72 7.66 -0.20 15.45
N LEU A 73 6.81 0.34 14.58
CA LEU A 73 6.81 -0.01 13.15
C LEU A 73 8.19 0.27 12.53
N TYR A 74 8.79 1.42 12.83
CA TYR A 74 10.11 1.79 12.33
C TYR A 74 11.18 0.80 12.79
N GLN A 75 11.23 0.45 14.08
CA GLN A 75 12.15 -0.56 14.62
C GLN A 75 11.97 -1.92 13.93
N VAL A 76 10.74 -2.39 13.77
CA VAL A 76 10.43 -3.62 13.04
C VAL A 76 10.94 -3.53 11.60
N TRP A 77 10.71 -2.40 10.92
CA TRP A 77 11.20 -2.21 9.56
C TRP A 77 12.73 -2.22 9.47
N GLN A 78 13.45 -1.64 10.45
CA GLN A 78 14.91 -1.69 10.49
C GLN A 78 15.45 -3.13 10.54
N LEU A 79 14.75 -4.03 11.24
CA LEU A 79 15.13 -5.43 11.38
C LEU A 79 14.89 -6.25 10.11
N TYR A 80 13.79 -5.99 9.39
CA TYR A 80 13.35 -6.84 8.27
C TYR A 80 13.61 -6.25 6.89
N ARG A 81 14.03 -4.98 6.77
CA ARG A 81 14.26 -4.37 5.45
C ARG A 81 15.45 -5.05 4.76
N PRO A 82 15.31 -5.46 3.48
CA PRO A 82 16.41 -6.06 2.74
C PRO A 82 17.47 -5.02 2.34
N VAL A 83 17.09 -3.75 2.30
CA VAL A 83 17.93 -2.62 1.89
C VAL A 83 17.66 -1.41 2.77
N PRO A 84 18.60 -0.46 2.91
CA PRO A 84 18.45 0.71 3.78
C PRO A 84 17.49 1.78 3.21
N LYS A 85 16.26 1.38 2.86
CA LYS A 85 15.19 2.25 2.40
C LYS A 85 14.17 2.51 3.51
N LYS A 86 13.43 3.61 3.37
CA LYS A 86 12.29 3.92 4.25
C LYS A 86 11.12 2.96 3.98
N PHE A 87 10.25 2.77 4.95
CA PHE A 87 9.06 1.91 4.81
C PHE A 87 8.18 2.29 3.60
N HIS A 88 8.17 3.58 3.24
CA HIS A 88 7.49 4.11 2.05
C HIS A 88 7.93 3.46 0.73
N ALA A 89 9.10 2.81 0.66
CA ALA A 89 9.54 2.08 -0.53
C ALA A 89 8.58 0.94 -0.92
N LEU A 90 7.87 0.36 0.04
CA LEU A 90 6.85 -0.66 -0.25
C LEU A 90 5.68 -0.09 -1.07
N ARG A 91 5.31 1.17 -0.83
CA ARG A 91 4.31 1.87 -1.66
C ARG A 91 4.81 2.10 -3.07
N HIS A 92 6.07 2.48 -3.25
CA HIS A 92 6.65 2.61 -4.58
C HIS A 92 6.64 1.26 -5.32
N THR A 93 6.97 0.18 -4.61
CA THR A 93 6.94 -1.18 -5.19
C THR A 93 5.54 -1.53 -5.68
N PHE A 94 4.51 -1.36 -4.82
CA PHE A 94 3.11 -1.58 -5.21
C PHE A 94 2.71 -0.75 -6.44
N ALA A 95 3.05 0.54 -6.45
CA ALA A 95 2.65 1.46 -7.52
C ALA A 95 3.32 1.12 -8.86
N ILE A 96 4.62 0.78 -8.83
CA ILE A 96 5.38 0.38 -10.01
C ILE A 96 4.84 -0.94 -10.55
N GLU A 97 4.62 -1.95 -9.70
CA GLU A 97 4.06 -3.24 -10.12
C GLU A 97 2.67 -3.09 -10.74
N LEU A 98 1.79 -2.30 -10.10
CA LEU A 98 0.46 -2.01 -10.61
C LEU A 98 0.54 -1.31 -11.96
N TYR A 99 1.37 -0.27 -12.07
CA TYR A 99 1.53 0.46 -13.32
C TYR A 99 2.14 -0.40 -14.43
N GLN A 100 3.14 -1.23 -14.13
CA GLN A 100 3.74 -2.14 -15.11
C GLN A 100 2.73 -3.13 -15.67
N LYS A 101 1.83 -3.63 -14.81
CA LYS A 101 0.80 -4.60 -15.19
C LYS A 101 -0.33 -3.97 -16.01
N THR A 102 -0.77 -2.75 -15.68
CA THR A 102 -1.99 -2.16 -16.25
C THR A 102 -1.73 -1.06 -17.26
N LYS A 103 -0.56 -0.42 -17.19
CA LYS A 103 -0.21 0.82 -17.90
C LYS A 103 -1.22 1.95 -17.69
N ASP A 104 -2.03 1.86 -16.62
CA ASP A 104 -3.08 2.81 -16.28
C ASP A 104 -2.66 3.64 -15.06
N LEU A 105 -2.25 4.89 -15.31
CA LEU A 105 -1.83 5.80 -14.26
C LEU A 105 -3.00 6.28 -13.39
N ARG A 106 -4.22 6.31 -13.93
CA ARG A 106 -5.42 6.72 -13.19
C ARG A 106 -5.79 5.65 -12.17
N LEU A 107 -5.70 4.37 -12.55
CA LEU A 107 -5.87 3.25 -11.62
C LEU A 107 -4.86 3.31 -10.47
N VAL A 108 -3.58 3.58 -10.78
CA VAL A 108 -2.54 3.73 -9.75
C VAL A 108 -2.86 4.92 -8.83
N GLN A 109 -3.30 6.05 -9.39
CA GLN A 109 -3.67 7.23 -8.61
C GLN A 109 -4.81 6.91 -7.61
N VAL A 110 -5.84 6.21 -8.06
CA VAL A 110 -6.98 5.78 -7.23
C VAL A 110 -6.52 4.80 -6.15
N ALA A 111 -5.77 3.76 -6.51
CA ALA A 111 -5.26 2.76 -5.58
C ALA A 111 -4.34 3.36 -4.50
N LEU A 112 -3.62 4.43 -4.82
CA LEU A 112 -2.76 5.16 -3.90
C LEU A 112 -3.49 6.25 -3.10
N GLY A 113 -4.71 6.62 -3.48
CA GLY A 113 -5.47 7.72 -2.87
C GLY A 113 -4.85 9.09 -3.14
N HIS A 114 -4.16 9.28 -4.27
CA HIS A 114 -3.55 10.57 -4.62
C HIS A 114 -4.58 11.57 -5.13
N ARG A 115 -4.70 12.73 -4.47
CA ARG A 115 -5.55 13.83 -4.96
C ARG A 115 -5.04 14.45 -6.26
N ASN A 116 -3.72 14.67 -6.33
CA ASN A 116 -3.07 15.23 -7.50
C ASN A 116 -2.38 14.11 -8.31
N ILE A 117 -2.69 14.01 -9.60
CA ILE A 117 -2.10 13.02 -10.51
C ILE A 117 -0.58 13.22 -10.66
N THR A 118 -0.05 14.43 -10.50
CA THR A 118 1.39 14.72 -10.55
C THR A 118 2.19 13.88 -9.56
N ASN A 119 1.62 13.58 -8.38
CA ASN A 119 2.28 12.71 -7.39
C ASN A 119 2.40 11.25 -7.86
N THR A 120 1.66 10.87 -8.89
CA THR A 120 1.62 9.52 -9.48
C THR A 120 2.52 9.43 -10.71
N MET A 121 2.75 10.54 -11.43
CA MET A 121 3.56 10.55 -12.66
C MET A 121 4.96 10.00 -12.48
N ILE A 122 5.55 10.14 -11.27
CA ILE A 122 6.86 9.56 -10.93
C ILE A 122 6.97 8.05 -11.21
N TYR A 123 5.86 7.31 -11.20
CA TYR A 123 5.85 5.87 -11.48
C TYR A 123 5.88 5.58 -12.97
N ALA A 124 5.31 6.45 -13.80
CA ALA A 124 5.45 6.37 -15.24
C ALA A 124 6.90 6.66 -15.65
N ASP A 125 7.49 7.73 -15.11
CA ASP A 125 8.88 8.11 -15.39
C ASP A 125 9.87 7.01 -15.03
N TYR A 126 9.61 6.27 -13.94
CA TYR A 126 10.46 5.15 -13.51
C TYR A 126 10.41 3.97 -14.50
N VAL A 127 9.22 3.63 -15.00
CA VAL A 127 9.03 2.49 -15.93
C VAL A 127 9.48 2.84 -17.33
N TYR A 128 9.30 4.08 -17.78
CA TYR A 128 9.81 4.53 -19.08
C TYR A 128 11.31 4.88 -19.05
N SER A 129 12.10 4.14 -18.26
CA SER A 129 13.55 4.27 -18.28
C SER A 129 14.07 4.09 -19.71
N GLN A 130 15.19 4.74 -20.02
CA GLN A 130 15.82 4.68 -21.35
C GLN A 130 16.07 3.25 -21.85
N GLN A 131 16.22 2.28 -20.95
CA GLN A 131 16.38 0.86 -21.32
C GLN A 131 15.08 0.21 -21.80
N GLU A 132 13.93 0.53 -21.19
CA GLU A 132 12.63 0.02 -21.62
C GLU A 132 12.19 0.68 -22.93
N LEU A 133 12.46 1.98 -23.08
CA LEU A 133 12.25 2.69 -24.34
C LEU A 133 13.07 2.08 -25.49
N ARG A 134 14.34 1.75 -25.24
CA ARG A 134 15.22 1.11 -26.24
C ARG A 134 14.73 -0.27 -26.67
N LYS A 135 14.18 -1.09 -25.76
CA LYS A 135 13.64 -2.43 -26.08
C LYS A 135 12.35 -2.40 -26.92
N LEU A 136 11.62 -1.29 -26.90
CA LEU A 136 10.35 -1.16 -27.62
C LEU A 136 10.52 -0.50 -28.99
N ILE A 137 11.55 0.33 -29.17
CA ILE A 137 11.82 1.06 -30.41
C ILE A 137 12.77 0.29 -31.33
N LEU A 138 13.68 -0.52 -30.78
CA LEU A 138 14.63 -1.38 -31.51
C LEU A 138 14.17 -2.83 -31.45
#